data_AF-A0A6L3EYL7-F1
#
_entry.id   AF-A0A6L3EYL7-F1
#
_cell.length_a   1.000
_cell.length_b   1.000
_cell.length_c   1.000
_cell.angle_alpha   90.00
_cell.angle_beta   90.00
_cell.angle_gamma   90.00
#
_symmetry.space_group_name_H-M   'P 1'
#
loop_
_entity.id
_entity.type
_entity.pdbx_description
1 polymer ?
#
loop_
_entity_poly.entity_id
_entity_poly.type
_entity_poly.pdbx_seq_one_letter_code
_entity_poly.pdbx_strand_id
1 'polypeptide(L)'
;AATQKIRSDGIRASILTSVAPYIPYETLAVVQEIGAEWRQARTLITIATHLAQENMRTTVLEKALLATREIHSKKGRAKNFTQLNKYLLKFPQSQLYDLWQETLHTLSHRTRPNLLSDITSLMPVIHQLGSEKGVRDTWQAVQAVTKWWP
;
A
#
# COMPACT_ATOMS: atom_id res chain seq x y z
N ALA A 1 9.66 -22.50 15.53
CA ALA A 1 9.08 -22.44 16.89
C ALA A 1 9.66 -21.33 17.80
N ALA A 2 10.75 -20.63 17.46
CA ALA A 2 11.37 -19.63 18.35
C ALA A 2 10.77 -18.20 18.28
N THR A 3 9.82 -17.91 17.39
CA THR A 3 9.27 -16.56 17.15
C THR A 3 7.96 -16.27 17.89
N GLN A 4 7.30 -17.27 18.50
CA GLN A 4 6.01 -17.11 19.17
C GLN A 4 6.05 -16.28 20.46
N LYS A 5 7.25 -15.95 21.00
CA LYS A 5 7.40 -15.22 22.27
C LYS A 5 7.92 -13.79 22.17
N ILE A 6 8.04 -13.24 20.97
CA ILE A 6 8.39 -11.82 20.80
C ILE A 6 7.12 -10.99 20.98
N ARG A 7 6.91 -10.46 22.19
CA ARG A 7 5.68 -9.75 22.62
C ARG A 7 5.36 -8.46 21.84
N SER A 8 6.29 -7.93 21.05
CA SER A 8 6.06 -6.72 20.27
C SER A 8 6.05 -7.02 18.78
N ASP A 9 4.90 -6.78 18.15
CA ASP A 9 4.74 -6.73 16.70
C ASP A 9 5.81 -5.88 16.00
N GLY A 10 6.29 -4.81 16.68
CA GLY A 10 7.38 -3.98 16.15
C GLY A 10 8.70 -4.73 16.04
N ILE A 11 9.04 -5.53 17.05
CA ILE A 11 10.25 -6.36 17.04
C ILE A 11 10.09 -7.49 16.02
N ARG A 12 8.91 -8.14 15.95
CA ARG A 12 8.61 -9.16 14.95
C ARG A 12 8.80 -8.61 13.53
N ALA A 13 8.21 -7.47 13.22
CA ALA A 13 8.36 -6.78 11.94
C ALA A 13 9.83 -6.49 11.59
N SER A 14 10.61 -6.02 12.57
CA SER A 14 12.03 -5.73 12.38
C SER A 14 12.83 -6.98 12.04
N ILE A 15 12.64 -8.07 12.80
CA ILE A 15 13.34 -9.34 12.56
C ILE A 15 13.00 -9.87 11.18
N LEU A 16 11.71 -9.92 10.83
CA LEU A 16 11.27 -10.40 9.53
C LEU A 16 11.90 -9.60 8.38
N THR A 17 11.95 -8.28 8.52
CA THR A 17 12.62 -7.42 7.54
C THR A 17 14.11 -7.75 7.40
N SER A 18 14.81 -7.96 8.52
CA SER A 18 16.25 -8.27 8.53
C SER A 18 16.58 -9.65 7.97
N VAL A 19 15.71 -10.65 8.12
CA VAL A 19 15.95 -12.01 7.63
C VAL A 19 15.45 -12.25 6.20
N ALA A 20 14.57 -11.38 5.68
CA ALA A 20 13.98 -11.52 4.35
C ALA A 20 14.99 -11.72 3.19
N PRO A 21 16.17 -11.08 3.16
CA PRO A 21 17.15 -11.31 2.09
C PRO A 21 17.69 -12.74 2.03
N TYR A 22 17.64 -13.46 3.15
CA TYR A 22 18.23 -14.79 3.28
C TYR A 22 17.17 -15.90 3.19
N ILE A 23 15.97 -15.66 3.73
CA ILE A 23 14.86 -16.63 3.81
C ILE A 23 13.50 -15.98 3.45
N PRO A 24 13.32 -15.52 2.20
CA PRO A 24 12.19 -14.69 1.82
C PRO A 24 10.84 -15.42 1.92
N TYR A 25 10.78 -16.70 1.55
CA TYR A 25 9.52 -17.47 1.55
C TYR A 25 9.01 -17.70 2.97
N GLU A 26 9.88 -18.13 3.87
CA GLU A 26 9.58 -18.35 5.29
C GLU A 26 9.19 -17.05 5.97
N THR A 27 9.91 -15.96 5.65
CA THR A 27 9.59 -14.64 6.17
C THR A 27 8.18 -14.24 5.78
N LEU A 28 7.84 -14.32 4.48
CA LEU A 28 6.53 -13.93 3.96
C LEU A 28 5.40 -14.78 4.55
N ALA A 29 5.64 -16.07 4.78
CA ALA A 29 4.66 -16.98 5.37
C ALA A 29 4.25 -16.61 6.81
N VAL A 30 5.06 -15.83 7.53
CA VAL A 30 4.76 -15.44 8.92
C VAL A 30 4.50 -13.94 9.07
N VAL A 31 4.56 -13.13 8.00
CA VAL A 31 4.24 -11.69 8.08
C VAL A 31 2.80 -11.47 8.56
N GLN A 32 1.88 -12.35 8.19
CA GLN A 32 0.48 -12.35 8.65
C GLN A 32 0.31 -12.55 10.17
N GLU A 33 1.33 -13.04 10.87
CA GLU A 33 1.30 -13.15 12.33
C GLU A 33 1.49 -11.80 13.03
N ILE A 34 1.80 -10.71 12.31
CA ILE A 34 1.84 -9.36 12.87
C ILE A 34 0.40 -8.89 13.11
N GLY A 35 0.02 -8.66 14.37
CA GLY A 35 -1.36 -8.36 14.74
C GLY A 35 -1.88 -7.02 14.21
N ALA A 36 -1.03 -6.00 14.10
CA ALA A 36 -1.41 -4.71 13.55
C ALA A 36 -1.37 -4.70 12.01
N GLU A 37 -2.53 -4.64 11.35
CA GLU A 37 -2.70 -4.57 9.88
C GLU A 37 -1.77 -3.55 9.20
N TRP A 38 -1.72 -2.33 9.74
CA TRP A 38 -0.89 -1.26 9.17
C TRP A 38 0.61 -1.55 9.28
N ARG A 39 1.01 -2.35 10.27
CA ARG A 39 2.40 -2.77 10.47
C ARG A 39 2.71 -3.99 9.60
N GLN A 40 1.75 -4.90 9.40
CA GLN A 40 1.85 -5.99 8.44
C GLN A 40 2.12 -5.45 7.04
N ALA A 41 1.28 -4.53 6.54
CA ALA A 41 1.48 -3.88 5.25
C ALA A 41 2.85 -3.19 5.16
N ARG A 42 3.22 -2.42 6.19
CA ARG A 42 4.53 -1.74 6.24
C ARG A 42 5.71 -2.72 6.18
N THR A 43 5.56 -3.86 6.82
CA THR A 43 6.59 -4.92 6.82
C THR A 43 6.73 -5.50 5.43
N LEU A 44 5.62 -5.79 4.73
CA LEU A 44 5.67 -6.24 3.32
C LEU A 44 6.36 -5.22 2.42
N ILE A 45 6.03 -3.92 2.55
CA ILE A 45 6.70 -2.86 1.79
C ILE A 45 8.20 -2.89 2.04
N THR A 46 8.60 -3.00 3.32
CA THR A 46 10.01 -2.94 3.72
C THR A 46 10.77 -4.19 3.25
N ILE A 47 10.18 -5.37 3.40
CA ILE A 47 10.72 -6.62 2.85
C ILE A 47 11.00 -6.48 1.36
N ALA A 48 10.04 -5.97 0.58
CA ALA A 48 10.23 -5.79 -0.86
C ALA A 48 11.45 -4.94 -1.21
N THR A 49 11.84 -3.98 -0.36
CA THR A 49 13.03 -3.14 -0.59
C THR A 49 14.35 -3.89 -0.51
N HIS A 50 14.36 -5.02 0.21
CA HIS A 50 15.56 -5.82 0.42
C HIS A 50 15.63 -7.05 -0.48
N LEU A 51 14.61 -7.29 -1.31
CA LEU A 51 14.58 -8.41 -2.25
C LEU A 51 15.34 -8.04 -3.53
N ALA A 52 16.34 -8.87 -3.88
CA ALA A 52 17.11 -8.70 -5.11
C ALA A 52 16.36 -9.23 -6.36
N GLN A 53 15.50 -10.22 -6.18
CA GLN A 53 14.73 -10.81 -7.28
C GLN A 53 13.53 -9.93 -7.64
N GLU A 54 13.53 -9.38 -8.85
CA GLU A 54 12.53 -8.42 -9.34
C GLU A 54 11.11 -8.98 -9.33
N ASN A 55 10.92 -10.21 -9.84
CA ASN A 55 9.63 -10.88 -9.86
C ASN A 55 9.05 -11.06 -8.44
N MET A 56 9.88 -11.51 -7.49
CA MET A 56 9.46 -11.69 -6.11
C MET A 56 9.16 -10.35 -5.45
N ARG A 57 9.98 -9.32 -5.72
CA ARG A 57 9.76 -7.96 -5.24
C ARG A 57 8.40 -7.43 -5.69
N THR A 58 8.07 -7.57 -6.97
CA THR A 58 6.78 -7.15 -7.54
C THR A 58 5.62 -7.86 -6.87
N THR A 59 5.68 -9.19 -6.73
CA THR A 59 4.65 -9.97 -6.02
C THR A 59 4.46 -9.52 -4.57
N VAL A 60 5.55 -9.19 -3.86
CA VAL A 60 5.46 -8.70 -2.48
C VAL A 60 4.88 -7.29 -2.41
N LEU A 61 5.19 -6.42 -3.38
CA LEU A 61 4.61 -5.08 -3.48
C LEU A 61 3.11 -5.13 -3.78
N GLU A 62 2.65 -6.04 -4.63
CA GLU A 62 1.22 -6.27 -4.88
C GLU A 62 0.51 -6.75 -3.62
N LYS A 63 1.09 -7.72 -2.89
CA LYS A 63 0.58 -8.13 -1.56
C LYS A 63 0.55 -6.98 -0.56
N ALA A 64 1.58 -6.12 -0.57
CA ALA A 64 1.63 -4.94 0.29
C ALA A 64 0.53 -3.92 -0.06
N LEU A 65 0.24 -3.75 -1.36
CA LEU A 65 -0.85 -2.90 -1.84
C LEU A 65 -2.20 -3.46 -1.39
N LEU A 66 -2.45 -4.75 -1.56
CA LEU A 66 -3.65 -5.43 -1.06
C LEU A 66 -3.82 -5.26 0.46
N ALA A 67 -2.77 -5.57 1.24
CA ALA A 67 -2.79 -5.38 2.68
C ALA A 67 -3.04 -3.92 3.07
N THR A 68 -2.51 -2.97 2.31
CA THR A 68 -2.74 -1.54 2.53
C THR A 68 -4.18 -1.14 2.26
N ARG A 69 -4.80 -1.68 1.20
CA ARG A 69 -6.21 -1.44 0.86
C ARG A 69 -7.13 -1.86 2.00
N GLU A 70 -6.81 -2.92 2.74
CA GLU A 70 -7.62 -3.46 3.83
C GLU A 70 -7.48 -2.73 5.18
N ILE A 71 -6.44 -1.92 5.38
CA ILE A 71 -6.20 -1.24 6.67
C ILE A 71 -7.40 -0.39 7.07
N HIS A 72 -7.94 -0.64 8.27
CA HIS A 72 -9.07 0.13 8.81
C HIS A 72 -8.66 1.55 9.22
N SER A 73 -7.50 1.69 9.88
CA SER A 73 -6.99 2.98 10.34
C SER A 73 -6.69 3.92 9.15
N LYS A 74 -7.47 4.99 8.99
CA LYS A 74 -7.24 6.04 7.98
C LYS A 74 -5.78 6.53 7.96
N LYS A 75 -5.23 6.85 9.15
CA LYS A 75 -3.85 7.31 9.29
C LYS A 75 -2.84 6.20 8.93
N GLY A 76 -3.11 4.96 9.31
CA GLY A 76 -2.26 3.81 8.97
C GLY A 76 -2.23 3.55 7.46
N ARG A 77 -3.39 3.60 6.81
CA ARG A 77 -3.56 3.38 5.37
C ARG A 77 -2.88 4.47 4.55
N ALA A 78 -3.16 5.73 4.85
CA ALA A 78 -2.54 6.89 4.19
C ALA A 78 -1.00 6.83 4.25
N LYS A 79 -0.43 6.49 5.41
CA LYS A 79 1.03 6.33 5.57
C LYS A 79 1.60 5.21 4.70
N ASN A 80 0.92 4.07 4.63
CA ASN A 80 1.38 2.95 3.81
C ASN A 80 1.27 3.26 2.32
N PHE A 81 0.19 3.91 1.85
CA PHE A 81 0.10 4.37 0.45
C PHE A 81 1.22 5.35 0.09
N THR A 82 1.49 6.34 0.94
CA THR A 82 2.62 7.26 0.71
C THR A 82 3.96 6.52 0.61
N GLN A 83 4.16 5.47 1.40
CA GLN A 83 5.37 4.65 1.31
C GLN A 83 5.41 3.81 0.04
N LEU A 84 4.28 3.21 -0.36
CA LEU A 84 4.14 2.41 -1.59
C LEU A 84 4.39 3.22 -2.87
N ASN A 85 4.02 4.50 -2.91
CA ASN A 85 4.20 5.34 -4.09
C ASN A 85 5.64 5.31 -4.64
N LYS A 86 6.65 5.23 -3.76
CA LYS A 86 8.07 5.16 -4.17
C LYS A 86 8.38 3.96 -5.08
N TYR A 87 7.55 2.93 -5.05
CA TYR A 87 7.70 1.69 -5.80
C TYR A 87 6.66 1.57 -6.92
N LEU A 88 5.40 1.92 -6.64
CA LEU A 88 4.33 1.91 -7.65
C LEU A 88 4.68 2.77 -8.86
N LEU A 89 5.34 3.91 -8.65
CA LEU A 89 5.76 4.81 -9.72
C LEU A 89 6.86 4.24 -10.63
N LYS A 90 7.44 3.09 -10.27
CA LYS A 90 8.45 2.39 -11.07
C LYS A 90 7.86 1.24 -11.89
N PHE A 91 6.58 0.93 -11.70
CA PHE A 91 5.94 -0.16 -12.44
C PHE A 91 5.73 0.23 -13.90
N PRO A 92 5.73 -0.74 -14.82
CA PRO A 92 5.24 -0.51 -16.18
C PRO A 92 3.84 0.12 -16.15
N GLN A 93 3.59 1.05 -17.07
CA GLN A 93 2.35 1.83 -17.07
C GLN A 93 1.09 0.96 -17.14
N SER A 94 1.11 -0.14 -17.89
CA SER A 94 0.00 -1.10 -17.96
C SER A 94 -0.31 -1.73 -16.60
N GLN A 95 0.70 -2.29 -15.94
CA GLN A 95 0.56 -2.90 -14.62
C GLN A 95 0.11 -1.87 -13.56
N LEU A 96 0.67 -0.65 -13.60
CA LEU A 96 0.25 0.41 -12.70
C LEU A 96 -1.22 0.79 -12.91
N TYR A 97 -1.69 0.80 -14.16
CA TYR A 97 -3.08 1.10 -14.49
C TYR A 97 -4.03 0.01 -13.98
N ASP A 98 -3.71 -1.26 -14.17
CA ASP A 98 -4.53 -2.39 -13.70
C ASP A 98 -4.67 -2.36 -12.17
N LEU A 99 -3.54 -2.20 -11.46
CA LEU A 99 -3.53 -2.08 -10.01
C LEU A 99 -4.28 -0.84 -9.52
N TRP A 100 -4.23 0.26 -10.28
CA TRP A 100 -4.94 1.48 -9.96
C TRP A 100 -6.47 1.29 -10.06
N GLN A 101 -6.97 0.63 -11.10
CA GLN A 101 -8.41 0.36 -11.26
C GLN A 101 -8.97 -0.42 -10.07
N GLU A 102 -8.31 -1.50 -9.68
CA GLU A 102 -8.71 -2.29 -8.51
C GLU A 102 -8.61 -1.49 -7.21
N THR A 103 -7.56 -0.69 -7.05
CA THR A 103 -7.36 0.15 -5.86
C THR A 103 -8.49 1.17 -5.75
N LEU A 104 -8.80 1.86 -6.84
CA LEU A 104 -9.87 2.86 -6.87
C LEU A 104 -11.24 2.22 -6.59
N HIS A 105 -11.52 1.07 -7.19
CA HIS A 105 -12.75 0.32 -6.95
C HIS A 105 -12.86 -0.11 -5.48
N THR A 106 -11.79 -0.60 -4.87
CA THR A 106 -11.81 -1.00 -3.45
C THR A 106 -12.03 0.20 -2.53
N LEU A 107 -11.32 1.31 -2.79
CA LEU A 107 -11.39 2.50 -1.96
C LEU A 107 -12.70 3.28 -2.11
N SER A 108 -13.37 3.19 -3.27
CA SER A 108 -14.64 3.91 -3.51
C SER A 108 -15.78 3.45 -2.60
N HIS A 109 -15.72 2.22 -2.09
CA HIS A 109 -16.68 1.67 -1.12
C HIS A 109 -16.49 2.23 0.30
N ARG A 110 -15.42 2.97 0.57
CA ARG A 110 -15.16 3.58 1.87
C ARG A 110 -15.95 4.87 2.04
N THR A 111 -16.15 5.30 3.29
CA THR A 111 -16.73 6.60 3.62
C THR A 111 -16.00 7.74 2.88
N ARG A 112 -16.72 8.79 2.48
CA ARG A 112 -16.15 9.95 1.79
C ARG A 112 -14.87 10.53 2.44
N PRO A 113 -14.78 10.76 3.77
CA PRO A 113 -13.55 11.27 4.39
C PRO A 113 -12.35 10.33 4.32
N ASN A 114 -12.59 9.02 4.18
CA ASN A 114 -11.56 8.01 4.02
C ASN A 114 -11.09 7.96 2.56
N LEU A 115 -12.02 7.87 1.61
CA LEU A 115 -11.71 7.91 0.17
C LEU A 115 -10.89 9.16 -0.17
N LEU A 116 -11.31 10.35 0.27
CA LEU A 116 -10.59 11.60 0.01
C LEU A 116 -9.17 11.60 0.60
N SER A 117 -9.00 10.99 1.78
CA SER A 117 -7.67 10.83 2.38
C SER A 117 -6.78 9.92 1.54
N ASP A 118 -7.34 8.81 1.05
CA ASP A 118 -6.58 7.81 0.30
C ASP A 118 -6.20 8.35 -1.09
N ILE A 119 -7.15 9.00 -1.78
CA ILE A 119 -6.90 9.70 -3.05
C ILE A 119 -5.81 10.77 -2.90
N THR A 120 -5.83 11.52 -1.79
CA THR A 120 -4.77 12.50 -1.49
C THR A 120 -3.41 11.83 -1.34
N SER A 121 -3.34 10.70 -0.62
CA SER A 121 -2.10 9.94 -0.48
C SER A 121 -1.61 9.32 -1.79
N LEU A 122 -2.50 9.08 -2.76
CA LEU A 122 -2.22 8.46 -4.06
C LEU A 122 -2.05 9.47 -5.20
N MET A 123 -2.02 10.78 -4.92
CA MET A 123 -1.82 11.83 -5.92
C MET A 123 -0.61 11.59 -6.86
N PRO A 124 0.55 11.08 -6.39
CA PRO A 124 1.65 10.76 -7.29
C PRO A 124 1.29 9.71 -8.36
N VAL A 125 0.47 8.70 -8.02
CA VAL A 125 0.03 7.68 -8.98
C VAL A 125 -0.94 8.28 -9.99
N ILE A 126 -1.86 9.13 -9.54
CA ILE A 126 -2.79 9.87 -10.41
C ILE A 126 -2.01 10.75 -11.40
N HIS A 127 -1.00 11.45 -10.91
CA HIS A 127 -0.11 12.24 -11.76
C HIS A 127 0.68 11.36 -12.74
N GLN A 128 1.20 10.20 -12.31
CA GLN A 128 1.92 9.30 -13.21
C GLN A 128 1.05 8.75 -14.34
N LEU A 129 -0.21 8.44 -14.05
CA LEU A 129 -1.15 7.88 -15.03
C LEU A 129 -1.80 8.94 -15.93
N GLY A 130 -2.10 10.11 -15.37
CA GLY A 130 -2.91 11.14 -16.02
C GLY A 130 -2.22 12.48 -16.23
N SER A 131 -0.95 12.62 -15.85
CA SER A 131 -0.21 13.89 -15.78
C SER A 131 -0.89 14.95 -14.90
N GLU A 132 -0.47 16.20 -15.05
CA GLU A 132 -1.14 17.38 -14.51
C GLU A 132 -2.65 17.44 -14.82
N LYS A 133 -3.07 16.94 -15.99
CA LYS A 133 -4.48 16.87 -16.35
C LYS A 133 -5.25 15.95 -15.41
N GLY A 134 -4.76 14.74 -15.15
CA GLY A 134 -5.41 13.76 -14.26
C GLY A 134 -5.56 14.27 -12.82
N VAL A 135 -4.58 15.01 -12.33
CA VAL A 135 -4.66 15.67 -11.00
C VAL A 135 -5.77 16.73 -10.99
N ARG A 136 -5.83 17.59 -12.02
CA ARG A 136 -6.88 18.60 -12.16
C ARG A 136 -8.27 17.99 -12.28
N ASP A 137 -8.44 16.99 -13.13
CA ASP A 137 -9.71 16.31 -13.36
C ASP A 137 -10.20 15.62 -12.07
N THR A 138 -9.29 15.00 -11.32
CA THR A 138 -9.59 14.41 -9.99
C THR A 138 -10.06 15.49 -9.00
N TRP A 139 -9.36 16.63 -8.93
CA TRP A 139 -9.76 17.74 -8.07
C TRP A 139 -11.14 18.30 -8.45
N GLN A 140 -11.40 18.48 -9.74
CA GLN A 140 -12.69 18.94 -10.24
C GLN A 140 -13.82 17.95 -9.89
N ALA A 141 -13.58 16.65 -10.04
CA ALA A 141 -14.54 15.62 -9.64
C ALA A 141 -14.84 15.67 -8.13
N VAL A 142 -13.81 15.82 -7.29
CA VAL A 142 -13.98 16.02 -5.85
C VAL A 142 -14.84 17.26 -5.56
N GLN A 143 -14.53 18.39 -6.19
CA GLN A 143 -15.31 19.63 -6.00
C GLN A 143 -16.77 19.46 -6.44
N ALA A 144 -17.01 18.84 -7.59
CA ALA A 144 -18.36 18.62 -8.11
C ALA A 144 -19.21 17.83 -7.11
N VAL A 145 -18.68 16.70 -6.60
CA VAL A 145 -19.38 15.89 -5.58
C VAL A 145 -19.59 16.67 -4.28
N THR A 146 -18.66 17.56 -3.90
CA THR A 146 -18.82 18.38 -2.69
C THR A 146 -19.88 19.47 -2.81
N LYS A 147 -20.13 19.99 -4.03
CA LYS A 147 -21.08 21.08 -4.29
C LYS A 147 -22.52 20.59 -4.49
N TRP A 148 -22.69 19.33 -4.89
CA TRP A 148 -23.99 18.77 -5.28
C TRP A 148 -24.74 18.06 -4.15
N TRP A 149 -24.23 18.09 -2.92
CA TRP A 149 -24.95 17.56 -1.75
C TRP A 149 -25.07 18.63 -0.66
N PRO A 150 -26.30 18.97 -0.22
CA PRO A 150 -26.53 19.84 0.94
C PRO A 150 -26.08 19.20 2.25
#